data_AF-A0A315XEN3-F1
#
_entry.id   AF-A0A315XEN3-F1
#
_cell.length_a   1.000
_cell.length_b   1.000
_cell.length_c   1.000
_cell.angle_alpha   90.00
_cell.angle_beta   90.00
_cell.angle_gamma   90.00
#
_symmetry.space_group_name_H-M   'P 1'
#
loop_
_entity.id
_entity.type
_entity.pdbx_description
1 polymer ?
#
loop_
_entity_poly.entity_id
_entity_poly.type
_entity_poly.pdbx_seq_one_letter_code
_entity_poly.pdbx_strand_id
1 'polypeptide(L)'
;MKRIWFILLYLFVLILISGCLSKQNLGNETEAAEYMGIKLTPISEQGNNAIKGTQFIDKDAYRLKIEGMVERPANFTYNQITTYTPVSKVVNLNCVEGWGFTAKWTGVTLKTLLDITGIKENATNVIFYSTDGYSTSHHLDYLIDNNIMLAYRINDITLPPDRGFPLQLVAEGKYGYKWAKWIDHIELVNSSYKGYWESRGYNNKGDFGGPPYEQ
;
A
#
# COMPACT_ATOMS: atom_id res chain seq x y z
N MET A 1 -4.46 -51.97 -59.78
CA MET A 1 -4.54 -53.11 -58.83
C MET A 1 -3.52 -52.90 -57.70
N LYS A 2 -3.91 -53.23 -56.46
CA LYS A 2 -3.19 -53.10 -55.15
C LYS A 2 -3.29 -51.70 -54.52
N ARG A 3 -4.30 -51.39 -53.67
CA ARG A 3 -4.70 -51.85 -52.30
C ARG A 3 -3.97 -51.10 -51.15
N ILE A 4 -4.75 -50.21 -50.52
CA ILE A 4 -5.01 -50.02 -49.06
C ILE A 4 -3.82 -49.58 -48.17
N TRP A 5 -3.99 -48.51 -47.39
CA TRP A 5 -4.08 -48.53 -45.91
C TRP A 5 -4.33 -47.12 -45.33
N PHE A 6 -5.41 -47.01 -44.57
CA PHE A 6 -5.80 -45.88 -43.72
C PHE A 6 -4.82 -45.76 -42.54
N ILE A 7 -4.34 -44.55 -42.24
CA ILE A 7 -3.78 -44.21 -40.93
C ILE A 7 -4.41 -42.88 -40.50
N LEU A 8 -5.36 -42.97 -39.58
CA LEU A 8 -5.85 -41.85 -38.78
C LEU A 8 -4.78 -41.50 -37.75
N LEU A 9 -4.14 -40.34 -37.88
CA LEU A 9 -3.26 -39.80 -36.85
C LEU A 9 -4.03 -38.75 -36.05
N TYR A 10 -4.53 -39.15 -34.88
CA TYR A 10 -5.13 -38.25 -33.89
C TYR A 10 -3.98 -37.51 -33.17
N LEU A 11 -3.74 -36.25 -33.55
CA LEU A 11 -2.71 -35.42 -32.93
C LEU A 11 -3.34 -34.60 -31.79
N PHE A 12 -3.24 -35.16 -30.59
CA PHE A 12 -3.60 -34.51 -29.33
C PHE A 12 -2.52 -33.48 -28.99
N VAL A 13 -2.69 -32.24 -29.43
CA VAL A 13 -1.77 -31.16 -29.06
C VAL A 13 -2.26 -30.52 -27.76
N LEU A 14 -1.48 -30.75 -26.70
CA LEU A 14 -1.64 -30.10 -25.40
C LEU A 14 -1.72 -28.58 -25.57
N ILE A 15 -2.81 -27.99 -25.10
CA ILE A 15 -2.91 -26.55 -24.86
C ILE A 15 -1.99 -26.25 -23.67
N LEU A 16 -0.74 -25.90 -23.97
CA LEU A 16 0.10 -25.19 -23.01
C LEU A 16 -0.52 -23.81 -22.83
N ILE A 17 -1.36 -23.68 -21.80
CA ILE A 17 -1.69 -22.38 -21.22
C ILE A 17 -0.38 -21.90 -20.61
N SER A 18 0.46 -21.28 -21.45
CA SER A 18 1.54 -20.43 -20.98
C SER A 18 0.84 -19.28 -20.27
N GLY A 19 0.64 -19.45 -18.96
CA GLY A 19 0.37 -18.35 -18.06
C GLY A 19 1.53 -17.40 -18.20
N CYS A 20 1.36 -16.42 -19.09
CA CYS A 20 2.31 -15.36 -19.27
C CYS A 20 2.21 -14.51 -18.01
N LEU A 21 3.01 -14.85 -16.99
CA LEU A 21 3.33 -13.93 -15.91
C LEU A 21 4.01 -12.75 -16.59
N SER A 22 3.27 -11.67 -16.85
CA SER A 22 3.88 -10.46 -17.37
C SER A 22 4.83 -9.95 -16.29
N LYS A 23 6.14 -10.10 -16.51
CA LYS A 23 7.13 -9.26 -15.82
C LYS A 23 6.79 -7.83 -16.18
N GLN A 24 6.09 -7.13 -15.28
CA GLN A 24 5.88 -5.70 -15.39
C GLN A 24 7.25 -5.04 -15.24
N ASN A 25 7.79 -4.55 -16.34
CA ASN A 25 9.03 -3.78 -16.39
C ASN A 25 8.72 -2.39 -15.80
N LEU A 26 8.88 -2.21 -14.49
CA LEU A 26 8.80 -0.88 -13.85
C LEU A 26 10.14 -0.15 -14.04
N GLY A 27 10.53 0.08 -15.29
CA GLY A 27 11.66 0.93 -15.68
C GLY A 27 13.07 0.40 -15.37
N ASN A 28 14.05 1.32 -15.43
CA ASN A 28 15.49 1.10 -15.18
C ASN A 28 15.87 1.25 -13.69
N GLU A 29 14.91 1.11 -12.77
CA GLU A 29 15.17 1.29 -11.35
C GLU A 29 15.87 0.04 -10.77
N THR A 30 16.77 0.25 -9.81
CA THR A 30 17.48 -0.84 -9.13
C THR A 30 17.03 -0.89 -7.69
N GLU A 31 16.56 -2.06 -7.25
CA GLU A 31 16.19 -2.29 -5.86
C GLU A 31 17.43 -2.20 -4.95
N ALA A 32 17.36 -1.34 -3.94
CA ALA A 32 18.38 -1.25 -2.91
C ALA A 32 18.35 -2.47 -1.99
N ALA A 33 19.50 -3.14 -1.84
CA ALA A 33 19.67 -4.24 -0.90
C ALA A 33 20.03 -3.78 0.54
N GLU A 34 20.50 -2.54 0.68
CA GLU A 34 20.96 -1.96 1.95
C GLU A 34 20.73 -0.44 1.97
N TYR A 35 20.50 0.13 3.15
CA TYR A 35 20.53 1.56 3.37
C TYR A 35 21.16 1.89 4.73
N MET A 36 22.20 2.73 4.73
CA MET A 36 22.92 3.14 5.95
C MET A 36 23.38 1.95 6.82
N GLY A 37 23.89 0.88 6.21
CA GLY A 37 24.34 -0.32 6.93
C GLY A 37 23.21 -1.27 7.35
N ILE A 38 21.94 -0.95 7.07
CA ILE A 38 20.80 -1.81 7.38
C ILE A 38 20.42 -2.60 6.12
N LYS A 39 20.53 -3.93 6.19
CA LYS A 39 20.06 -4.83 5.14
C LYS A 39 18.55 -4.71 4.96
N LEU A 40 18.10 -4.53 3.73
CA LEU A 40 16.69 -4.45 3.36
C LEU A 40 16.20 -5.84 2.92
N THR A 41 14.94 -6.16 3.22
CA THR A 41 14.30 -7.38 2.73
C THR A 41 13.95 -7.19 1.25
N PRO A 42 14.44 -8.06 0.33
CA PRO A 42 14.10 -7.99 -1.09
C PRO A 42 12.59 -8.08 -1.31
N ILE A 43 12.04 -7.32 -2.26
CA ILE A 43 10.59 -7.29 -2.56
C ILE A 43 10.04 -8.68 -2.88
N SER A 44 10.86 -9.55 -3.49
CA SER A 44 10.50 -10.95 -3.77
C SER A 44 10.32 -11.82 -2.53
N GLU A 45 10.87 -11.40 -1.38
CA GLU A 45 10.83 -12.12 -0.10
C GLU A 45 9.88 -11.49 0.92
N GLN A 46 9.37 -10.28 0.65
CA GLN A 46 8.45 -9.59 1.55
C GLN A 46 7.07 -10.26 1.56
N GLY A 47 6.52 -10.54 2.74
CA GLY A 47 5.12 -10.94 2.88
C GLY A 47 4.16 -9.91 2.28
N ASN A 48 3.03 -10.35 1.71
CA ASN A 48 2.07 -9.49 1.04
C ASN A 48 0.64 -9.97 1.22
N ASN A 49 -0.23 -9.11 1.76
CA ASN A 49 -1.66 -9.37 1.90
C ASN A 49 -2.50 -8.32 1.18
N ALA A 50 -3.64 -8.73 0.65
CA ALA A 50 -4.63 -7.88 0.00
C ALA A 50 -6.02 -8.51 0.13
N ILE A 51 -7.07 -7.71 0.31
CA ILE A 51 -8.43 -8.26 0.47
C ILE A 51 -9.06 -8.67 -0.87
N LYS A 52 -8.61 -8.09 -1.99
CA LYS A 52 -9.11 -8.42 -3.34
C LYS A 52 -7.98 -8.56 -4.38
N GLY A 53 -6.79 -9.01 -3.94
CA GLY A 53 -5.62 -9.14 -4.81
C GLY A 53 -5.00 -7.81 -5.23
N THR A 54 -4.06 -7.87 -6.17
CA THR A 54 -3.29 -6.71 -6.64
C THR A 54 -4.16 -5.73 -7.43
N GLN A 55 -4.10 -4.44 -7.08
CA GLN A 55 -4.73 -3.37 -7.86
C GLN A 55 -3.73 -2.77 -8.85
N PHE A 56 -4.21 -2.45 -10.05
CA PHE A 56 -3.45 -1.79 -11.10
C PHE A 56 -4.06 -0.42 -11.37
N ILE A 57 -3.42 0.61 -10.83
CA ILE A 57 -3.92 1.99 -10.88
C ILE A 57 -3.17 2.75 -11.98
N ASP A 58 -3.92 3.41 -12.85
CA ASP A 58 -3.34 4.33 -13.83
C ASP A 58 -2.85 5.61 -13.13
N LYS A 59 -1.55 5.87 -13.24
CA LYS A 59 -0.85 7.01 -12.65
C LYS A 59 -1.45 8.35 -13.08
N ASP A 60 -1.84 8.48 -14.35
CA ASP A 60 -2.26 9.77 -14.91
C ASP A 60 -3.73 10.08 -14.57
N ALA A 61 -4.55 9.04 -14.42
CA ALA A 61 -5.92 9.12 -13.93
C ALA A 61 -6.01 9.24 -12.40
N TYR A 62 -5.00 8.79 -11.66
CA TYR A 62 -5.04 8.73 -10.20
C TYR A 62 -5.25 10.09 -9.54
N ARG A 63 -6.10 10.11 -8.52
CA ARG A 63 -6.32 11.25 -7.62
C ARG A 63 -6.37 10.75 -6.18
N LEU A 64 -5.62 11.41 -5.30
CA LEU A 64 -5.79 11.29 -3.86
C LEU A 64 -6.75 12.38 -3.39
N LYS A 65 -7.94 11.99 -2.95
CA LYS A 65 -8.91 12.89 -2.33
C LYS A 65 -8.57 13.08 -0.85
N ILE A 66 -8.58 14.32 -0.35
CA ILE A 66 -8.51 14.63 1.08
C ILE A 66 -9.72 15.51 1.43
N GLU A 67 -10.55 15.05 2.38
CA GLU A 67 -11.77 15.77 2.81
C GLU A 67 -12.10 15.59 4.30
N GLY A 68 -13.34 15.95 4.67
CA GLY A 68 -13.87 15.87 6.03
C GLY A 68 -13.55 17.13 6.83
N MET A 69 -12.91 16.96 7.97
CA MET A 69 -12.49 18.02 8.88
C MET A 69 -11.22 18.75 8.41
N VAL A 70 -11.26 19.25 7.17
CA VAL A 70 -10.25 20.12 6.57
C VAL A 70 -10.87 21.44 6.09
N GLU A 71 -10.07 22.50 6.06
CA GLU A 71 -10.50 23.83 5.60
C GLU A 71 -10.65 23.87 4.07
N ARG A 72 -9.74 23.21 3.36
CA ARG A 72 -9.66 23.19 1.90
C ARG A 72 -9.56 21.74 1.42
N PRO A 73 -10.70 21.06 1.19
CA PRO A 73 -10.70 19.74 0.55
C PRO A 73 -9.97 19.80 -0.79
N ALA A 74 -9.21 18.74 -1.11
CA ALA A 74 -8.32 18.73 -2.27
C ALA A 74 -8.29 17.37 -2.96
N ASN A 75 -7.92 17.40 -4.24
CA ASN A 75 -7.63 16.20 -5.04
C ASN A 75 -6.22 16.35 -5.62
N PHE A 76 -5.27 15.56 -5.11
CA PHE A 76 -3.88 15.59 -5.55
C PHE A 76 -3.64 14.55 -6.64
N THR A 77 -2.97 14.94 -7.71
CA THR A 77 -2.43 13.99 -8.69
C THR A 77 -1.18 13.30 -8.13
N TYR A 78 -0.85 12.12 -8.66
CA TYR A 78 0.42 11.45 -8.32
C TYR A 78 1.64 12.35 -8.58
N ASN A 79 1.65 13.04 -9.72
CA ASN A 79 2.75 13.94 -10.08
C ASN A 79 2.88 15.11 -9.09
N GLN A 80 1.79 15.70 -8.62
CA GLN A 80 1.86 16.73 -7.58
C GLN A 80 2.45 16.18 -6.28
N ILE A 81 1.99 15.00 -5.83
CA ILE A 81 2.46 14.39 -4.58
C ILE A 81 3.98 14.16 -4.61
N THR A 82 4.50 13.68 -5.74
CA THR A 82 5.93 13.38 -5.92
C THR A 82 6.81 14.62 -6.10
N THR A 83 6.23 15.82 -6.26
CA THR A 83 6.99 17.09 -6.28
C THR A 83 7.25 17.67 -4.90
N TYR A 84 6.52 17.24 -3.87
CA TYR A 84 6.79 17.65 -2.50
C TYR A 84 8.10 17.04 -1.98
N THR A 85 8.76 17.74 -1.05
CA THR A 85 10.02 17.29 -0.46
C THR A 85 9.89 15.87 0.10
N PRO A 86 10.64 14.89 -0.43
CA PRO A 86 10.53 13.51 0.02
C PRO A 86 11.16 13.33 1.41
N VAL A 87 10.61 12.38 2.16
CA VAL A 87 11.25 11.81 3.34
C VAL A 87 11.53 10.34 3.10
N SER A 88 12.67 9.86 3.58
CA SER A 88 13.04 8.44 3.53
C SER A 88 13.29 7.89 4.93
N LYS A 89 12.75 6.71 5.22
CA LYS A 89 12.96 5.99 6.49
C LYS A 89 13.09 4.49 6.24
N VAL A 90 13.94 3.82 7.01
CA VAL A 90 13.94 2.35 7.08
C VAL A 90 12.97 1.94 8.18
N VAL A 91 11.94 1.19 7.82
CA VAL A 91 10.85 0.81 8.75
C VAL A 91 10.53 -0.67 8.60
N ASN A 92 10.24 -1.30 9.73
CA ASN A 92 9.74 -2.67 9.79
C ASN A 92 8.21 -2.68 9.68
N LEU A 93 7.69 -3.48 8.74
CA LEU A 93 6.29 -3.87 8.73
C LEU A 93 6.17 -5.22 9.43
N ASN A 94 5.32 -5.29 10.46
CA ASN A 94 5.07 -6.50 11.23
C ASN A 94 3.61 -6.96 11.06
N CYS A 95 3.40 -8.17 10.53
CA CYS A 95 2.07 -8.74 10.38
C CYS A 95 1.63 -9.46 11.66
N VAL A 96 0.31 -9.47 11.89
CA VAL A 96 -0.32 -10.28 12.94
C VAL A 96 -0.09 -11.79 12.75
N GLU A 97 0.17 -12.23 11.51
CA GLU A 97 0.41 -13.63 11.16
C GLU A 97 1.85 -14.08 11.49
N GLY A 98 2.66 -13.24 12.14
CA GLY A 98 3.99 -13.59 12.64
C GLY A 98 5.13 -13.37 11.64
N TRP A 99 4.84 -12.93 10.42
CA TRP A 99 5.86 -12.51 9.46
C TRP A 99 6.06 -10.99 9.50
N GLY A 100 7.24 -10.53 9.05
CA GLY A 100 7.55 -9.11 8.92
C GLY A 100 8.71 -8.89 7.96
N PHE A 101 8.93 -7.64 7.57
CA PHE A 101 10.03 -7.29 6.69
C PHE A 101 10.53 -5.86 6.95
N THR A 102 11.81 -5.63 6.63
CA THR A 102 12.47 -4.33 6.74
C THR A 102 12.62 -3.73 5.36
N ALA A 103 12.14 -2.51 5.15
CA ALA A 103 12.27 -1.83 3.87
C ALA A 103 12.60 -0.35 4.05
N LYS A 104 13.27 0.23 3.05
CA LYS A 104 13.40 1.67 2.93
C LYS A 104 12.16 2.21 2.23
N TRP A 105 11.41 3.07 2.90
CA TRP A 105 10.25 3.75 2.34
C TRP A 105 10.62 5.17 1.98
N THR A 106 10.13 5.66 0.84
CA THR A 106 10.24 7.08 0.48
C THR A 106 8.88 7.62 0.04
N GLY A 107 8.52 8.78 0.58
CA GLY A 107 7.18 9.34 0.46
C GLY A 107 7.07 10.80 0.84
N VAL A 108 5.83 11.29 0.89
CA VAL A 108 5.48 12.58 1.48
C VAL A 108 4.90 12.37 2.86
N THR A 109 5.23 13.23 3.83
CA THR A 109 4.58 13.16 5.15
C THR A 109 3.11 13.56 5.04
N LEU A 110 2.24 12.92 5.81
CA LEU A 110 0.83 13.34 5.89
C LEU A 110 0.71 14.79 6.37
N LYS A 111 1.57 15.20 7.32
CA LYS A 111 1.65 16.59 7.77
C LYS A 111 1.80 17.57 6.61
N THR A 112 2.63 17.28 5.61
CA THR A 112 2.81 18.16 4.43
C THR A 112 1.50 18.37 3.67
N LEU A 113 0.75 17.30 3.43
CA LEU A 113 -0.54 17.38 2.73
C LEU A 113 -1.59 18.10 3.59
N LEU A 114 -1.59 17.83 4.90
CA LEU A 114 -2.55 18.41 5.84
C LEU A 114 -2.28 19.88 6.15
N ASP A 115 -1.02 20.34 6.10
CA ASP A 115 -0.68 21.77 6.18
C ASP A 115 -1.25 22.54 4.97
N ILE A 116 -1.33 21.89 3.80
CA ILE A 116 -1.94 22.47 2.59
C ILE A 116 -3.46 22.52 2.71
N THR A 117 -4.10 21.42 3.11
CA THR A 117 -5.57 21.37 3.23
C THR A 117 -6.09 22.14 4.44
N GLY A 118 -5.28 22.30 5.48
CA GLY A 118 -5.64 22.92 6.76
C GLY A 118 -6.51 22.00 7.59
N ILE A 119 -6.04 21.58 8.77
CA ILE A 119 -6.81 20.73 9.70
C ILE A 119 -7.81 21.62 10.45
N LYS A 120 -9.08 21.23 10.51
CA LYS A 120 -10.09 21.90 11.36
C LYS A 120 -9.90 21.56 12.83
N GLU A 121 -10.26 22.51 13.69
CA GLU A 121 -10.31 22.27 15.13
C GLU A 121 -11.14 21.02 15.47
N ASN A 122 -10.66 20.26 16.46
CA ASN A 122 -11.28 19.02 16.97
C ASN A 122 -11.25 17.81 16.02
N ALA A 123 -10.53 17.85 14.89
CA ALA A 123 -10.23 16.62 14.15
C ALA A 123 -9.38 15.69 15.05
N THR A 124 -9.77 14.43 15.21
CA THR A 124 -9.10 13.49 16.12
C THR A 124 -8.62 12.22 15.43
N ASN A 125 -9.22 11.87 14.29
CA ASN A 125 -8.91 10.66 13.55
C ASN A 125 -8.81 10.94 12.06
N VAL A 126 -8.03 10.12 11.37
CA VAL A 126 -7.86 10.12 9.92
C VAL A 126 -8.21 8.74 9.41
N ILE A 127 -9.17 8.66 8.49
CA ILE A 127 -9.59 7.44 7.82
C ILE A 127 -8.88 7.36 6.48
N PHE A 128 -8.34 6.19 6.16
CA PHE A 128 -7.73 5.87 4.88
C PHE A 128 -8.61 4.85 4.17
N TYR A 129 -9.01 5.19 2.95
CA TYR A 129 -9.76 4.32 2.06
C TYR A 129 -8.88 3.91 0.89
N SER A 130 -9.06 2.66 0.46
CA SER A 130 -8.29 2.02 -0.59
C SER A 130 -9.19 1.64 -1.75
N THR A 131 -8.65 1.62 -2.96
CA THR A 131 -9.40 1.31 -4.18
C THR A 131 -10.05 -0.08 -4.16
N ASP A 132 -9.49 -1.05 -3.44
CA ASP A 132 -10.06 -2.40 -3.29
C ASP A 132 -11.22 -2.46 -2.27
N GLY A 133 -11.59 -1.34 -1.66
CA GLY A 133 -12.59 -1.24 -0.60
C GLY A 133 -12.03 -1.52 0.79
N TYR A 134 -10.71 -1.64 0.94
CA TYR A 134 -10.08 -1.66 2.25
C TYR A 134 -10.18 -0.29 2.93
N SER A 135 -10.34 -0.28 4.25
CA SER A 135 -10.20 0.94 5.03
C SER A 135 -9.59 0.66 6.40
N THR A 136 -8.93 1.67 6.95
CA THR A 136 -8.41 1.69 8.32
C THR A 136 -8.37 3.13 8.80
N SER A 137 -8.22 3.36 10.10
CA SER A 137 -8.08 4.71 10.66
C SER A 137 -6.94 4.80 11.66
N HIS A 138 -6.43 6.01 11.84
CA HIS A 138 -5.41 6.31 12.84
C HIS A 138 -5.77 7.59 13.59
N HIS A 139 -5.32 7.69 14.84
CA HIS A 139 -5.38 8.94 15.57
C HIS A 139 -4.52 9.99 14.85
N LEU A 140 -5.04 11.21 14.75
CA LEU A 140 -4.37 12.31 14.06
C LEU A 140 -2.99 12.60 14.67
N ASP A 141 -2.92 12.68 16.01
CA ASP A 141 -1.66 12.97 16.73
C ASP A 141 -0.58 11.95 16.42
N TYR A 142 -0.93 10.65 16.37
CA TYR A 142 0.02 9.60 15.98
C TYR A 142 0.62 9.87 14.59
N LEU A 143 -0.20 10.32 13.62
CA LEU A 143 0.28 10.57 12.26
C LEU A 143 1.21 11.79 12.18
N ILE A 144 0.87 12.86 12.91
CA ILE A 144 1.63 14.11 12.92
C ILE A 144 2.92 13.96 13.72
N ASP A 145 2.84 13.48 14.95
CA ASP A 145 3.97 13.41 15.89
C ASP A 145 5.05 12.44 15.40
N ASN A 146 4.67 11.37 14.70
CA ASN A 146 5.60 10.36 14.18
C ASN A 146 6.05 10.64 12.73
N ASN A 147 5.62 11.75 12.12
CA ASN A 147 5.88 12.08 10.72
C ASN A 147 5.55 10.91 9.78
N ILE A 148 4.35 10.34 9.94
CA ILE A 148 3.88 9.23 9.13
C ILE A 148 3.76 9.68 7.66
N MET A 149 4.21 8.83 6.74
CA MET A 149 4.24 9.12 5.32
C MET A 149 3.25 8.29 4.50
N LEU A 150 2.84 8.86 3.38
CA LEU A 150 2.34 8.12 2.23
C LEU A 150 3.54 7.85 1.32
N ALA A 151 4.01 6.61 1.30
CA ALA A 151 5.10 6.18 0.45
C ALA A 151 4.63 5.98 -0.99
N TYR A 152 5.48 6.40 -1.93
CA TYR A 152 5.35 6.11 -3.36
C TYR A 152 6.59 5.36 -3.90
N ARG A 153 7.57 5.05 -3.05
CA ARG A 153 8.73 4.19 -3.33
C ARG A 153 9.03 3.25 -2.17
N ILE A 154 9.60 2.08 -2.51
CA ILE A 154 10.12 1.08 -1.58
C ILE A 154 11.48 0.59 -2.10
N ASN A 155 12.47 0.45 -1.23
CA ASN A 155 13.83 -0.01 -1.58
C ASN A 155 14.40 0.69 -2.82
N ASP A 156 14.25 2.02 -2.88
CA ASP A 156 14.70 2.87 -3.98
C ASP A 156 14.12 2.57 -5.37
N ILE A 157 13.00 1.85 -5.44
CA ILE A 157 12.18 1.75 -6.65
C ILE A 157 10.79 2.33 -6.39
N THR A 158 10.11 2.76 -7.46
CA THR A 158 8.68 3.08 -7.43
C THR A 158 7.92 1.88 -6.88
N LEU A 159 6.91 2.11 -6.04
CA LEU A 159 6.10 1.00 -5.53
C LEU A 159 5.64 0.11 -6.69
N PRO A 160 5.87 -1.21 -6.61
CA PRO A 160 5.19 -2.14 -7.48
C PRO A 160 3.67 -2.14 -7.23
N PRO A 161 2.83 -2.52 -8.21
CA PRO A 161 1.37 -2.61 -8.03
C PRO A 161 0.96 -3.41 -6.80
N ASP A 162 1.56 -4.57 -6.56
CA ASP A 162 1.23 -5.45 -5.43
C ASP A 162 1.68 -4.87 -4.07
N ARG A 163 2.58 -3.89 -4.09
CA ARG A 163 3.10 -3.14 -2.93
C ARG A 163 2.40 -1.79 -2.72
N GLY A 164 1.24 -1.59 -3.34
CA GLY A 164 0.38 -0.45 -3.03
C GLY A 164 0.57 0.76 -3.93
N PHE A 165 1.20 0.62 -5.11
CA PHE A 165 1.23 1.71 -6.09
C PHE A 165 -0.18 2.25 -6.36
N PRO A 166 -0.44 3.56 -6.25
CA PRO A 166 0.57 4.62 -6.21
C PRO A 166 1.00 5.05 -4.80
N LEU A 167 0.18 4.82 -3.78
CA LEU A 167 0.44 5.23 -2.40
C LEU A 167 0.12 4.13 -1.39
N GLN A 168 1.06 3.92 -0.47
CA GLN A 168 0.90 3.06 0.69
C GLN A 168 1.21 3.84 1.98
N LEU A 169 0.38 3.68 3.01
CA LEU A 169 0.65 4.23 4.33
C LEU A 169 1.79 3.45 5.01
N VAL A 170 2.79 4.17 5.51
CA VAL A 170 3.88 3.60 6.31
C VAL A 170 3.55 3.82 7.79
N ALA A 171 2.65 3.00 8.32
CA ALA A 171 2.16 3.10 9.70
C ALA A 171 3.16 2.50 10.71
N GLU A 172 4.34 3.13 10.80
CA GLU A 172 5.44 2.76 11.70
C GLU A 172 4.95 2.48 13.14
N GLY A 173 5.35 1.33 13.70
CA GLY A 173 4.94 0.90 15.04
C GLY A 173 3.55 0.25 15.12
N LYS A 174 2.85 0.08 14.01
CA LYS A 174 1.53 -0.57 13.95
C LYS A 174 1.60 -1.93 13.25
N TYR A 175 0.67 -2.83 13.59
CA TYR A 175 0.49 -4.08 12.85
C TYR A 175 0.14 -3.82 11.39
N GLY A 176 0.52 -4.74 10.50
CA GLY A 176 0.40 -4.61 9.05
C GLY A 176 -1.00 -4.33 8.53
N TYR A 177 -2.06 -4.75 9.23
CA TYR A 177 -3.43 -4.38 8.83
C TYR A 177 -3.69 -2.87 8.92
N LYS A 178 -2.93 -2.13 9.72
CA LYS A 178 -3.05 -0.67 9.78
C LYS A 178 -2.29 0.05 8.65
N TRP A 179 -1.62 -0.67 7.74
CA TRP A 179 -0.82 -0.14 6.62
C TRP A 179 -1.63 -0.22 5.32
N ALA A 180 -2.55 0.71 5.11
CA ALA A 180 -3.39 0.73 3.91
C ALA A 180 -2.57 0.88 2.63
N LYS A 181 -2.93 0.10 1.60
CA LYS A 181 -2.36 0.11 0.25
C LYS A 181 -3.34 0.74 -0.72
N TRP A 182 -2.88 1.25 -1.86
CA TRP A 182 -3.78 1.76 -2.91
C TRP A 182 -4.71 2.86 -2.41
N ILE A 183 -4.18 3.72 -1.54
CA ILE A 183 -4.97 4.77 -0.91
C ILE A 183 -5.40 5.75 -1.99
N ASP A 184 -6.69 6.02 -2.10
CA ASP A 184 -7.24 7.02 -3.03
C ASP A 184 -8.06 8.10 -2.31
N HIS A 185 -8.38 7.89 -1.03
CA HIS A 185 -9.18 8.82 -0.26
C HIS A 185 -8.78 8.83 1.23
N ILE A 186 -8.64 10.04 1.76
CA ILE A 186 -8.36 10.35 3.16
C ILE A 186 -9.44 11.27 3.70
N GLU A 187 -10.02 10.92 4.85
CA GLU A 187 -11.06 11.70 5.50
C GLU A 187 -10.69 12.00 6.96
N LEU A 188 -10.72 13.28 7.34
CA LEU A 188 -10.50 13.69 8.73
C LEU A 188 -11.85 13.74 9.45
N VAL A 189 -11.92 13.16 10.64
CA VAL A 189 -13.13 13.07 11.46
C VAL A 189 -12.84 13.32 12.94
N ASN A 190 -13.87 13.61 13.72
CA ASN A 190 -13.79 13.73 15.19
C ASN A 190 -14.34 12.49 15.93
N SER A 191 -14.77 11.47 15.20
CA SER A 191 -15.34 10.24 15.73
C SER A 191 -14.37 9.07 15.61
N SER A 192 -14.59 8.04 16.42
CA SER A 192 -13.90 6.76 16.23
C SER A 192 -14.42 6.07 14.97
N TYR A 193 -13.52 5.43 14.23
CA TYR A 193 -13.83 4.63 13.05
C TYR A 193 -13.22 3.24 13.23
N LYS A 194 -13.93 2.21 12.74
CA LYS A 194 -13.43 0.84 12.62
C LYS A 194 -13.44 0.47 11.15
N GLY A 195 -12.26 0.22 10.60
CA GLY A 195 -12.07 -0.17 9.21
C GLY A 195 -12.38 -1.64 8.95
N TYR A 196 -11.78 -2.19 7.90
CA TYR A 196 -12.08 -3.54 7.42
C TYR A 196 -11.76 -4.60 8.49
N TRP A 197 -10.55 -4.63 9.03
CA TRP A 197 -10.18 -5.64 10.02
C TRP A 197 -10.68 -5.29 11.41
N GLU A 198 -10.71 -4.00 11.75
CA GLU A 198 -11.12 -3.51 13.07
C GLU A 198 -12.61 -3.77 13.32
N SER A 199 -13.45 -3.70 12.28
CA SER A 199 -14.87 -4.11 12.37
C SER A 199 -15.06 -5.63 12.51
N ARG A 200 -14.01 -6.42 12.31
CA ARG A 200 -13.99 -7.89 12.40
C ARG A 200 -13.26 -8.39 13.66
N GLY A 201 -13.13 -7.53 14.67
CA GLY A 201 -12.57 -7.89 15.98
C GLY A 201 -11.07 -7.65 16.13
N TYR A 202 -10.40 -7.05 15.14
CA TYR A 202 -9.01 -6.63 15.29
C TYR A 202 -8.94 -5.37 16.14
N ASN A 203 -7.86 -5.21 16.90
CA ASN A 203 -7.68 -4.08 17.80
C ASN A 203 -7.67 -2.75 17.03
N ASN A 204 -8.45 -1.77 17.46
CA ASN A 204 -8.57 -0.54 16.68
C ASN A 204 -7.28 0.31 16.66
N LYS A 205 -6.51 0.30 17.76
CA LYS A 205 -5.21 1.00 17.83
C LYS A 205 -4.13 0.29 17.02
N GLY A 206 -4.16 -1.04 17.03
CA GLY A 206 -3.27 -1.91 16.28
C GLY A 206 -1.78 -1.69 16.58
N ASP A 207 -1.43 -1.35 17.83
CA ASP A 207 -0.05 -1.16 18.26
C ASP A 207 0.73 -2.48 18.16
N PHE A 208 1.87 -2.47 17.46
CA PHE A 208 2.74 -3.63 17.41
C PHE A 208 3.31 -3.93 18.80
N GLY A 209 3.25 -5.20 19.24
CA GLY A 209 3.57 -5.62 20.60
C GLY A 209 2.41 -5.50 21.60
N GLY A 210 1.30 -4.86 21.20
CA GLY A 210 0.03 -4.88 21.90
C GLY A 210 -0.87 -6.05 21.49
N PRO A 211 -2.07 -6.18 22.11
CA PRO A 211 -3.05 -7.20 21.72
C PRO A 211 -3.50 -6.99 20.27
N PRO A 212 -3.39 -8.00 19.39
CA PRO A 212 -3.77 -7.86 17.98
C PRO A 212 -5.29 -7.80 17.77
N TYR A 213 -6.08 -8.26 18.73
CA TYR A 213 -7.54 -8.34 18.70
C TYR A 213 -8.16 -7.53 19.85
N GLU A 214 -9.40 -7.08 19.68
CA GLU A 214 -10.20 -6.52 20.78
C GLU A 214 -10.53 -7.61 21.80
N GLN A 215 -10.63 -7.23 23.07
CA GLN A 215 -11.04 -8.11 24.17
C GLN A 215 -12.57 -8.07 24.38
#